data_AF-A0A923Q471-F1
#
_entry.id   AF-A0A923Q471-F1
#
_cell.length_a   1.000
_cell.length_b   1.000
_cell.length_c   1.000
_cell.angle_alpha   90.00
_cell.angle_beta   90.00
_cell.angle_gamma   90.00
#
_symmetry.space_group_name_H-M   'P 1'
#
loop_
_entity.id
_entity.type
_entity.pdbx_description
1 polymer ?
#
loop_
_entity_poly.entity_id
_entity_poly.type
_entity_poly.pdbx_seq_one_letter_code
_entity_poly.pdbx_strand_id
1 'polypeptide(L)'
;MWAFHRVRGWIGISHRENGYLMTTDKQKIPLGDFIAFSPYQDRAVVSQKLTDDGPSIRSRVEIVSRKAHRWTLSQLADHGEVWWRSEELSAGTQPQDTNRITSDQLMKREVHSVAFGAGKSSLKAIASANGVFRTDDGKTWSEIAQFTGQNFPVSIHPDGIWYVGSYRSYDEGKTFENYIRWDKLAQQIQDSIHKMPRHLRITGIESMPHSKIRILVDTGVQKIKMQAHVLSQEWTLVK
;
A
#
# COMPACT_ATOMS: atom_id res chain seq x y z
N MET A 1 19.51 21.01 -7.62
CA MET A 1 18.99 19.76 -8.22
C MET A 1 19.94 19.43 -9.36
N TRP A 2 20.15 18.17 -9.71
CA TRP A 2 20.97 17.83 -10.89
C TRP A 2 20.07 17.33 -12.01
N ALA A 3 20.41 17.64 -13.26
CA ALA A 3 19.73 17.09 -14.43
C ALA A 3 20.78 16.54 -15.42
N PHE A 4 20.47 15.43 -16.06
CA PHE A 4 21.35 14.79 -17.03
C PHE A 4 21.02 15.28 -18.43
N HIS A 5 21.92 16.07 -18.99
CA HIS A 5 21.87 16.58 -20.35
C HIS A 5 22.46 15.56 -21.32
N ARG A 6 21.79 15.31 -22.46
CA ARG A 6 22.16 14.28 -23.46
C ARG A 6 23.65 14.28 -23.85
N VAL A 7 24.24 15.47 -23.98
CA VAL A 7 25.64 15.65 -24.44
C VAL A 7 26.60 16.01 -23.31
N ARG A 8 26.12 16.70 -22.27
CA ARG A 8 26.98 17.37 -21.28
C ARG A 8 27.05 16.61 -19.95
N GLY A 9 26.28 15.52 -19.81
CA GLY A 9 26.19 14.76 -18.57
C GLY A 9 25.41 15.50 -17.48
N TRP A 10 25.76 15.27 -16.21
CA TRP A 10 25.08 15.87 -15.06
C TRP A 10 25.44 17.36 -14.92
N ILE A 11 24.42 18.22 -14.94
CA ILE A 11 24.54 19.66 -14.76
C ILE A 11 23.72 20.09 -13.53
N GLY A 12 24.26 21.03 -12.75
CA GLY A 12 23.55 21.67 -11.65
C GLY A 12 22.44 22.59 -12.17
N ILE A 13 21.21 22.36 -11.71
CA ILE A 13 20.02 23.13 -12.05
C ILE A 13 19.56 23.96 -10.84
N SER A 14 19.36 25.25 -11.09
CA SER A 14 18.82 26.21 -10.12
C SER A 14 17.29 26.14 -10.09
N HIS A 15 16.63 26.42 -11.21
CA HIS A 15 15.17 26.43 -11.31
C HIS A 15 14.71 26.19 -12.75
N ARG A 16 13.41 25.90 -12.91
CA ARG A 16 12.75 25.80 -14.21
C ARG A 16 12.10 27.13 -14.56
N GLU A 17 12.23 27.54 -15.81
CA GLU A 17 11.57 28.72 -16.37
C GLU A 17 10.86 28.31 -17.67
N ASN A 18 9.54 28.07 -17.59
CA ASN A 18 8.71 27.60 -18.70
C ASN A 18 9.25 26.32 -19.36
N GLY A 19 9.65 26.40 -20.63
CA GLY A 19 10.21 25.29 -21.43
C GLY A 19 11.72 25.08 -21.25
N TYR A 20 12.35 25.78 -20.31
CA TYR A 20 13.81 25.77 -20.12
C TYR A 20 14.19 25.47 -18.67
N LEU A 21 15.38 24.89 -18.50
CA LEU A 21 16.04 24.80 -17.20
C LEU A 21 17.16 25.84 -17.12
N MET A 22 17.20 26.55 -16.00
CA MET A 22 18.28 27.46 -15.66
C MET A 22 19.33 26.70 -14.85
N THR A 23 20.54 26.64 -15.38
CA THR A 23 21.68 26.02 -14.71
C THR A 23 22.21 26.91 -13.58
N THR A 24 23.04 26.35 -12.70
CA THR A 24 23.68 27.11 -11.60
C THR A 24 24.62 28.21 -12.09
N ASP A 25 25.16 28.08 -13.30
CA ASP A 25 25.94 29.08 -14.02
C ASP A 25 25.08 30.03 -14.90
N LYS A 26 23.76 30.05 -14.68
CA LYS A 26 22.79 30.94 -15.35
C LYS A 26 22.65 30.73 -16.86
N GLN A 27 22.99 29.56 -17.38
CA GLN A 27 22.67 29.19 -18.77
C GLN A 27 21.23 28.69 -18.86
N LYS A 28 20.57 29.02 -19.97
CA LYS A 28 19.21 28.60 -20.27
C LYS A 28 19.26 27.45 -21.27
N ILE A 29 18.84 26.26 -20.86
CA ILE A 29 18.91 25.05 -21.69
C ILE A 29 17.49 24.50 -21.91
N PRO A 30 17.09 24.15 -23.16
CA PRO A 30 15.78 23.56 -23.44
C PRO A 30 15.51 22.30 -22.63
N LEU A 31 14.28 22.13 -22.14
CA LEU A 31 13.90 20.98 -21.32
C LEU A 31 14.05 19.64 -22.06
N GLY A 32 13.86 19.62 -23.38
CA GLY A 32 13.97 18.41 -24.22
C GLY A 32 15.37 17.81 -24.30
N ASP A 33 16.40 18.60 -23.95
CA ASP A 33 17.80 18.15 -23.96
C ASP A 33 18.18 17.34 -22.71
N PHE A 34 17.27 17.23 -21.74
CA PHE A 34 17.46 16.49 -20.50
C PHE A 34 16.70 15.17 -20.52
N ILE A 35 17.35 14.10 -20.06
CA ILE A 35 16.78 12.75 -20.03
C ILE A 35 16.58 12.20 -18.62
N ALA A 36 17.21 12.81 -17.61
CA ALA A 36 17.04 12.38 -16.22
C ALA A 36 17.18 13.55 -15.25
N PHE A 37 16.59 13.40 -14.07
CA PHE A 37 16.66 14.35 -12.96
C PHE A 37 17.09 13.63 -11.69
N SER A 38 17.92 14.28 -10.89
CA SER A 38 18.27 13.87 -9.54
C SER A 38 17.80 14.97 -8.57
N PRO A 39 16.60 14.82 -7.97
CA PRO A 39 16.08 15.79 -7.01
C PRO A 39 16.96 15.84 -5.77
N TYR A 40 16.83 16.92 -5.00
CA TYR A 40 17.51 17.00 -3.71
C TYR A 40 17.02 15.89 -2.78
N GLN A 41 17.95 15.24 -2.11
CA GLN A 41 17.72 14.06 -1.28
C GLN A 41 16.77 14.33 -0.09
N ASP A 42 16.69 15.58 0.35
CA ASP A 42 15.92 16.10 1.47
C ASP A 42 14.64 16.85 1.05
N ARG A 43 14.36 16.95 -0.26
CA ARG A 43 13.19 17.70 -0.76
C ARG A 43 12.27 16.81 -1.57
N ALA A 44 11.02 16.70 -1.12
CA ALA A 44 9.95 16.10 -1.90
C ALA A 44 9.17 17.17 -2.65
N VAL A 45 8.77 16.87 -3.89
CA VAL A 45 7.78 17.67 -4.62
C VAL A 45 6.44 16.97 -4.43
N VAL A 46 5.53 17.59 -3.68
CA VAL A 46 4.14 17.15 -3.62
C VAL A 46 3.45 17.70 -4.86
N SER A 47 3.21 16.85 -5.86
CA SER A 47 2.20 17.18 -6.86
C SER A 47 0.86 17.10 -6.17
N GLN A 48 0.10 18.21 -6.10
CA GLN A 48 -1.33 18.11 -5.81
C GLN A 48 -1.93 17.17 -6.84
N LYS A 49 -2.16 15.90 -6.46
CA LYS A 49 -3.27 15.19 -7.06
C LYS A 49 -4.51 15.98 -6.66
N LEU A 50 -5.45 16.17 -7.59
CA LEU A 50 -6.82 16.64 -7.35
C LEU A 50 -7.64 15.71 -6.42
N THR A 51 -6.98 14.85 -5.65
CA THR A 51 -7.60 13.96 -4.67
C THR A 51 -7.30 14.51 -3.28
N ASP A 52 -8.35 14.68 -2.46
CA ASP A 52 -8.35 15.25 -1.10
C ASP A 52 -7.40 14.56 -0.08
N ASP A 53 -6.69 13.51 -0.48
CA ASP A 53 -5.80 12.70 0.38
C ASP A 53 -4.32 13.17 0.36
N GLY A 54 -4.03 14.33 -0.22
CA GLY A 54 -2.69 14.93 -0.24
C GLY A 54 -2.36 15.70 1.06
N PRO A 55 -1.08 15.80 1.46
CA PRO A 55 -0.70 16.64 2.58
C PRO A 55 -1.07 18.11 2.30
N SER A 56 -1.64 18.79 3.29
CA SER A 56 -2.04 20.19 3.16
C SER A 56 -0.84 21.10 2.84
N ILE A 57 -1.13 22.25 2.23
CA ILE A 57 -0.14 23.31 2.01
C ILE A 57 0.46 23.69 3.38
N ARG A 58 1.80 23.61 3.52
CA ARG A 58 2.60 23.84 4.75
C ARG A 58 2.64 22.70 5.78
N SER A 59 2.16 21.50 5.47
CA SER A 59 2.42 20.33 6.33
C SER A 59 3.93 20.07 6.45
N ARG A 60 4.39 19.80 7.68
CA ARG A 60 5.75 19.27 7.90
C ARG A 60 5.74 17.80 7.52
N VAL A 61 6.47 17.46 6.46
CA VAL A 61 6.62 16.09 5.96
C VAL A 61 8.07 15.66 6.11
N GLU A 62 8.27 14.42 6.49
CA GLU A 62 9.59 13.79 6.59
C GLU A 62 9.68 12.62 5.62
N ILE A 63 10.84 12.46 4.97
CA ILE A 63 11.08 11.35 4.06
C ILE A 63 11.42 10.11 4.90
N VAL A 64 10.43 9.25 5.14
CA VAL A 64 10.58 8.02 5.96
C VAL A 64 11.46 6.97 5.27
N SER A 65 11.29 6.77 3.96
CA SER A 65 12.11 5.84 3.18
C SER A 65 12.21 6.26 1.73
N ARG A 66 13.32 5.93 1.08
CA ARG A 66 13.55 6.18 -0.35
C ARG A 66 13.44 4.87 -1.11
N LYS A 67 12.59 4.82 -2.12
CA LYS A 67 12.50 3.70 -3.06
C LYS A 67 13.04 4.16 -4.41
N ALA A 68 14.16 3.60 -4.84
CA ALA A 68 14.68 3.82 -6.18
C ALA A 68 13.86 3.00 -7.19
N HIS A 69 13.48 3.61 -8.30
CA HIS A 69 12.86 2.91 -9.42
C HIS A 69 13.71 3.14 -10.66
N ARG A 70 14.12 2.06 -11.31
CA ARG A 70 14.80 2.13 -12.60
C ARG A 70 13.74 2.27 -13.67
N TRP A 71 13.86 3.30 -14.49
CA TRP A 71 13.07 3.43 -15.72
C TRP A 71 13.98 3.10 -16.88
N THR A 72 13.53 2.19 -17.73
CA THR A 72 14.23 1.77 -18.93
C THR A 72 13.52 2.38 -20.13
N LEU A 73 14.31 2.92 -21.05
CA LEU A 73 13.84 3.39 -22.34
C LEU A 73 13.99 2.25 -23.35
N SER A 74 12.91 1.92 -24.04
CA SER A 74 12.92 0.96 -25.15
C SER A 74 12.29 1.58 -26.39
N GLN A 75 12.74 1.14 -27.56
CA GLN A 75 12.21 1.58 -28.84
C GLN A 75 11.33 0.47 -29.41
N LEU A 76 10.03 0.75 -29.55
CA LEU A 76 9.06 -0.17 -30.15
C LEU A 76 8.79 0.27 -31.59
N ALA A 77 8.79 -0.68 -32.52
CA ALA A 77 8.71 -0.42 -33.96
C ALA A 77 7.51 0.47 -34.35
N ASP A 78 6.37 0.31 -33.68
CA ASP A 78 5.13 1.06 -33.98
C ASP A 78 4.80 2.18 -32.98
N HIS A 79 5.55 2.30 -31.88
CA HIS A 79 5.19 3.18 -30.75
C HIS A 79 6.30 4.16 -30.36
N GLY A 80 7.48 4.05 -30.98
CA GLY A 80 8.62 4.92 -30.69
C GLY A 80 9.23 4.67 -29.30
N GLU A 81 9.66 5.74 -28.66
CA GLU A 81 10.30 5.72 -27.34
C GLU A 81 9.28 5.45 -26.24
N VAL A 82 9.39 4.29 -25.59
CA VAL A 82 8.53 3.90 -24.46
C VAL A 82 9.38 3.70 -23.21
N TRP A 83 9.01 4.42 -22.16
CA TRP A 83 9.58 4.28 -20.83
C TRP A 83 8.76 3.29 -20.01
N TRP A 84 9.43 2.27 -19.49
CA TRP A 84 8.79 1.29 -18.60
C TRP A 84 9.64 1.08 -17.35
N ARG A 85 8.97 0.73 -16.26
CA ARG A 85 9.61 0.55 -14.96
C ARG A 85 10.27 -0.83 -14.92
N SER A 86 11.59 -0.86 -14.81
CA SER A 86 12.36 -2.07 -14.57
C SER A 86 12.38 -2.37 -13.07
N GLU A 87 11.94 -3.57 -12.69
CA GLU A 87 11.77 -3.99 -11.29
C GLU A 87 13.11 -4.23 -10.56
N GLU A 88 14.25 -4.19 -11.27
CA GLU A 88 15.52 -4.76 -10.81
C GLU A 88 16.46 -3.85 -10.00
N LEU A 89 15.99 -2.75 -9.41
CA LEU A 89 16.78 -1.99 -8.43
C LEU A 89 16.11 -1.88 -7.05
N SER A 90 15.48 -2.98 -6.63
CA SER A 90 15.42 -3.37 -5.21
C SER A 90 16.57 -4.32 -4.84
N ALA A 91 17.72 -4.21 -5.52
CA ALA A 91 18.96 -4.86 -5.13
C ALA A 91 19.63 -4.06 -4.01
N GLY A 92 18.97 -4.10 -2.86
CA GLY A 92 19.32 -3.46 -1.60
C GLY A 92 18.30 -3.98 -0.60
N THR A 93 18.48 -5.25 -0.24
CA THR A 93 17.55 -6.10 0.52
C THR A 93 16.41 -6.64 -0.34
N GLN A 94 16.67 -7.74 -1.08
CA GLN A 94 15.75 -8.86 -0.88
C GLN A 94 15.67 -9.01 0.65
N PRO A 95 14.51 -8.93 1.31
CA PRO A 95 14.46 -9.41 2.67
C PRO A 95 15.01 -10.82 2.55
N GLN A 96 16.19 -11.03 3.16
CA GLN A 96 16.60 -12.38 3.44
C GLN A 96 15.37 -13.07 4.04
N ASP A 97 15.25 -14.36 3.78
CA ASP A 97 14.27 -15.26 4.39
C ASP A 97 14.38 -15.33 5.93
N THR A 98 14.74 -14.23 6.61
CA THR A 98 15.02 -14.10 8.03
C THR A 98 13.76 -14.06 8.90
N ASN A 99 12.56 -14.09 8.33
CA ASN A 99 11.34 -14.23 9.12
C ASN A 99 10.38 -15.29 8.58
N ARG A 100 10.95 -16.42 8.15
CA ARG A 100 10.18 -17.67 8.03
C ARG A 100 10.13 -18.37 9.37
N ILE A 101 8.93 -18.69 9.82
CA ILE A 101 8.70 -19.50 11.02
C ILE A 101 7.96 -20.78 10.65
N THR A 102 8.14 -21.83 11.44
CA THR A 102 7.37 -23.06 11.28
C THR A 102 5.99 -22.91 11.91
N SER A 103 5.03 -23.76 11.49
CA SER A 103 3.71 -23.81 12.13
C SER A 103 3.81 -24.02 13.65
N ASP A 104 4.74 -24.85 14.13
CA ASP A 104 4.96 -25.04 15.58
C ASP A 104 5.43 -23.76 16.28
N GLN A 105 6.27 -22.96 15.63
CA GLN A 105 6.72 -21.68 16.17
C GLN A 105 5.61 -20.63 16.16
N LEU A 106 4.75 -20.62 15.14
CA LEU A 106 3.58 -19.75 15.08
C LEU A 106 2.59 -20.09 16.20
N MET A 107 2.32 -21.38 16.43
CA MET A 107 1.40 -21.85 17.47
C MET A 107 1.88 -21.60 18.90
N LYS A 108 3.19 -21.38 19.11
CA LYS A 108 3.75 -20.94 20.39
C LYS A 108 3.49 -19.46 20.69
N ARG A 109 3.03 -18.68 19.71
CA ARG A 109 2.67 -17.27 19.86
C ARG A 109 1.18 -17.13 20.17
N GLU A 110 0.80 -16.01 20.74
CA GLU A 110 -0.62 -15.65 20.88
C GLU A 110 -1.21 -15.30 19.51
N VAL A 111 -1.96 -16.26 18.94
CA VAL A 111 -2.65 -16.07 17.66
C VAL A 111 -3.91 -15.24 17.89
N HIS A 112 -3.93 -14.03 17.34
CA HIS A 112 -5.06 -13.11 17.44
C HIS A 112 -6.17 -13.44 16.43
N SER A 113 -5.79 -13.84 15.22
CA SER A 113 -6.74 -14.13 14.15
C SER A 113 -6.09 -15.04 13.11
N VAL A 114 -6.86 -15.98 12.55
CA VAL A 114 -6.39 -16.90 11.50
C VAL A 114 -7.48 -17.06 10.46
N ALA A 115 -7.08 -17.15 9.19
CA ALA A 115 -7.98 -17.44 8.08
C ALA A 115 -7.34 -18.40 7.09
N PHE A 116 -8.13 -19.34 6.59
CA PHE A 116 -7.73 -20.36 5.65
C PHE A 116 -8.35 -20.07 4.27
N GLY A 117 -7.60 -20.36 3.21
CA GLY A 117 -8.06 -20.18 1.84
C GLY A 117 -9.28 -21.05 1.53
N ALA A 118 -10.18 -20.54 0.70
CA ALA A 118 -11.37 -21.27 0.31
C ALA A 118 -11.01 -22.41 -0.67
N GLY A 119 -11.31 -23.64 -0.26
CA GLY A 119 -11.11 -24.84 -1.07
C GLY A 119 -10.61 -26.00 -0.21
N LYS A 120 -11.16 -27.21 -0.42
CA LYS A 120 -10.81 -28.41 0.38
C LYS A 120 -9.32 -28.78 0.32
N SER A 121 -8.56 -28.26 -0.65
CA SER A 121 -7.13 -28.50 -0.85
C SER A 121 -6.26 -27.26 -0.68
N SER A 122 -6.82 -26.11 -0.28
CA SER A 122 -6.03 -24.89 -0.12
C SER A 122 -5.17 -24.98 1.14
N LEU A 123 -3.87 -25.13 0.95
CA LEU A 123 -2.88 -25.00 2.02
C LEU A 123 -2.55 -23.54 2.36
N LYS A 124 -3.11 -22.60 1.58
CA LYS A 124 -2.93 -21.17 1.78
C LYS A 124 -3.66 -20.72 3.03
N ALA A 125 -2.96 -19.99 3.89
CA ALA A 125 -3.54 -19.40 5.08
C ALA A 125 -2.80 -18.12 5.47
N ILE A 126 -3.49 -17.31 6.27
CA ILE A 126 -2.98 -16.08 6.85
C ILE A 126 -3.27 -16.07 8.35
N ALA A 127 -2.30 -15.64 9.16
CA ALA A 127 -2.41 -15.61 10.60
C ALA A 127 -1.81 -14.32 11.17
N SER A 128 -2.46 -13.75 12.17
CA SER A 128 -1.98 -12.61 12.95
C SER A 128 -1.48 -13.09 14.31
N ALA A 129 -0.19 -12.97 14.58
CA ALA A 129 0.46 -13.41 15.82
C ALA A 129 1.72 -12.57 16.13
N ASN A 130 1.50 -11.33 16.56
CA ASN A 130 2.51 -10.26 16.73
C ASN A 130 3.24 -9.93 15.42
N GLY A 131 2.45 -9.60 14.40
CA GLY A 131 2.86 -9.64 13.00
C GLY A 131 1.83 -10.43 12.20
N VAL A 132 1.80 -10.23 10.88
CA VAL A 132 0.92 -11.00 10.00
C VAL A 132 1.77 -11.91 9.13
N PHE A 133 1.42 -13.18 9.12
CA PHE A 133 2.15 -14.25 8.46
C PHE A 133 1.27 -14.90 7.42
N ARG A 134 1.86 -15.29 6.30
CA ARG A 134 1.20 -16.09 5.26
C ARG A 134 1.92 -17.41 5.07
N THR A 135 1.17 -18.41 4.64
CA THR A 135 1.72 -19.69 4.21
C THR A 135 1.10 -20.09 2.88
N ASP A 136 1.88 -20.77 2.05
CA ASP A 136 1.43 -21.40 0.81
C ASP A 136 1.39 -22.94 0.92
N ASP A 137 2.04 -23.50 1.93
CA ASP A 137 2.27 -24.95 2.11
C ASP A 137 1.70 -25.50 3.44
N GLY A 138 1.21 -24.63 4.34
CA GLY A 138 0.72 -24.98 5.67
C GLY A 138 1.81 -25.38 6.68
N LYS A 139 3.09 -25.34 6.29
CA LYS A 139 4.24 -25.77 7.11
C LYS A 139 5.14 -24.61 7.47
N THR A 140 5.39 -23.74 6.52
CA THR A 140 6.27 -22.58 6.65
C THR A 140 5.48 -21.30 6.45
N TRP A 141 5.76 -20.33 7.31
CA TRP A 141 5.03 -19.08 7.38
C TRP A 141 6.00 -17.93 7.18
N SER A 142 5.76 -17.13 6.15
CA SER A 142 6.54 -15.92 5.88
C SER A 142 5.82 -14.71 6.45
N GLU A 143 6.54 -13.89 7.23
CA GLU A 143 6.00 -12.62 7.69
C GLU A 143 5.78 -11.64 6.53
N ILE A 144 4.70 -10.89 6.58
CA ILE A 144 4.40 -9.76 5.70
C ILE A 144 4.93 -8.48 6.36
N ALA A 145 6.02 -7.94 5.82
CA ALA A 145 6.77 -6.83 6.41
C ALA A 145 5.94 -5.56 6.71
N GLN A 146 4.84 -5.33 5.99
CA GLN A 146 3.96 -4.18 6.23
C GLN A 146 3.26 -4.24 7.60
N PHE A 147 3.13 -5.43 8.20
CA PHE A 147 2.33 -5.65 9.42
C PHE A 147 3.16 -6.13 10.61
N THR A 148 4.50 -6.07 10.53
CA THR A 148 5.41 -6.54 11.58
C THR A 148 5.09 -5.91 12.94
N GLY A 149 5.01 -6.74 13.97
CA GLY A 149 4.75 -6.31 15.35
C GLY A 149 3.33 -5.78 15.63
N GLN A 150 2.42 -5.90 14.67
CA GLN A 150 1.03 -5.46 14.83
C GLN A 150 0.06 -6.61 14.61
N ASN A 151 -1.03 -6.60 15.39
CA ASN A 151 -2.10 -7.59 15.27
C ASN A 151 -3.31 -6.98 14.58
N PHE A 152 -3.73 -7.62 13.50
CA PHE A 152 -4.90 -7.24 12.72
C PHE A 152 -5.86 -8.43 12.59
N PRO A 153 -7.18 -8.18 12.52
CA PRO A 153 -8.10 -9.23 12.11
C PRO A 153 -7.82 -9.59 10.64
N VAL A 154 -7.83 -10.89 10.34
CA VAL A 154 -7.51 -11.41 9.00
C VAL A 154 -8.66 -12.25 8.44
N SER A 155 -8.82 -12.26 7.13
CA SER A 155 -9.82 -13.09 6.43
C SER A 155 -9.35 -13.42 5.02
N ILE A 156 -9.73 -14.59 4.49
CA ILE A 156 -9.55 -14.93 3.07
C ILE A 156 -10.93 -15.16 2.48
N HIS A 157 -11.27 -14.37 1.47
CA HIS A 157 -12.56 -14.47 0.79
C HIS A 157 -12.54 -15.59 -0.25
N PRO A 158 -13.69 -16.26 -0.50
CA PRO A 158 -13.80 -17.30 -1.53
C PRO A 158 -13.29 -16.91 -2.92
N ASP A 159 -13.47 -15.63 -3.29
CA ASP A 159 -12.98 -15.06 -4.55
C ASP A 159 -11.44 -14.85 -4.59
N GLY A 160 -10.70 -15.34 -3.60
CA GLY A 160 -9.23 -15.27 -3.55
C GLY A 160 -8.67 -13.96 -3.00
N ILE A 161 -9.50 -13.08 -2.44
CA ILE A 161 -9.08 -11.77 -1.92
C ILE A 161 -8.75 -11.90 -0.43
N TRP A 162 -7.58 -11.44 -0.05
CA TRP A 162 -7.08 -11.53 1.32
C TRP A 162 -7.28 -10.20 2.03
N TYR A 163 -7.73 -10.24 3.28
CA TYR A 163 -8.01 -9.06 4.09
C TYR A 163 -7.18 -9.08 5.37
N VAL A 164 -6.61 -7.92 5.70
CA VAL A 164 -5.83 -7.67 6.92
C VAL A 164 -6.21 -6.29 7.45
N GLY A 165 -7.03 -6.23 8.49
CA GLY A 165 -7.53 -4.96 9.02
C GLY A 165 -8.22 -4.11 7.93
N SER A 166 -7.68 -2.91 7.66
CA SER A 166 -8.16 -1.99 6.61
C SER A 166 -7.56 -2.22 5.23
N TYR A 167 -6.75 -3.26 5.07
CA TYR A 167 -6.04 -3.59 3.84
C TYR A 167 -6.61 -4.84 3.17
N ARG A 168 -6.53 -4.87 1.84
CA ARG A 168 -6.84 -6.04 1.01
C ARG A 168 -5.73 -6.34 0.02
N SER A 169 -5.67 -7.58 -0.44
CA SER A 169 -4.74 -8.06 -1.46
C SER A 169 -5.47 -8.89 -2.50
N TYR A 170 -5.15 -8.65 -3.77
CA TYR A 170 -5.62 -9.41 -4.93
C TYR A 170 -4.59 -10.44 -5.43
N ASP A 171 -3.41 -10.46 -4.82
CA ASP A 171 -2.23 -11.22 -5.27
C ASP A 171 -1.69 -12.14 -4.16
N GLU A 172 -2.61 -12.72 -3.39
CA GLU A 172 -2.32 -13.74 -2.37
C GLU A 172 -1.37 -13.23 -1.26
N GLY A 173 -1.61 -11.98 -0.85
CA GLY A 173 -0.87 -11.32 0.22
C GLY A 173 0.54 -10.87 -0.17
N LYS A 174 0.85 -10.73 -1.47
CA LYS A 174 2.14 -10.15 -1.92
C LYS A 174 2.13 -8.63 -1.79
N THR A 175 1.03 -7.99 -2.18
CA THR A 175 0.82 -6.55 -2.04
C THR A 175 -0.53 -6.25 -1.41
N PHE A 176 -0.59 -5.16 -0.65
CA PHE A 176 -1.78 -4.75 0.08
C PHE A 176 -2.13 -3.28 -0.22
N GLU A 177 -3.41 -3.03 -0.43
CA GLU A 177 -3.98 -1.69 -0.62
C GLU A 177 -5.11 -1.42 0.38
N ASN A 178 -5.37 -0.15 0.68
CA ASN A 178 -6.50 0.23 1.53
C ASN A 178 -7.82 0.03 0.79
N TYR A 179 -8.78 -0.63 1.43
CA TYR A 179 -10.14 -0.80 0.89
C TYR A 179 -11.22 -0.10 1.71
N ILE A 180 -10.87 0.38 2.90
CA ILE A 180 -11.77 1.13 3.78
C ILE A 180 -11.44 2.62 3.71
N ARG A 181 -12.46 3.40 3.38
CA ARG A 181 -12.48 4.87 3.51
C ARG A 181 -13.01 5.23 4.90
N TRP A 182 -12.10 5.50 5.83
CA TRP A 182 -12.46 5.73 7.23
C TRP A 182 -13.36 6.95 7.43
N ASP A 183 -13.19 7.98 6.62
CA ASP A 183 -14.05 9.16 6.54
C ASP A 183 -15.49 8.78 6.20
N LYS A 184 -15.68 8.02 5.11
CA LYS A 184 -17.01 7.56 4.67
C LYS A 184 -17.63 6.58 5.66
N LEU A 185 -16.83 5.66 6.19
CA LEU A 185 -17.27 4.71 7.19
C LEU A 185 -17.75 5.43 8.46
N ALA A 186 -17.01 6.43 8.95
CA ALA A 186 -17.39 7.23 10.11
C ALA A 186 -18.74 7.92 9.89
N GLN A 187 -18.93 8.53 8.72
CA GLN A 187 -20.18 9.19 8.34
C GLN A 187 -21.34 8.18 8.30
N GLN A 188 -21.17 7.05 7.61
CA GLN A 188 -22.21 6.01 7.51
C GLN A 188 -22.59 5.43 8.87
N ILE A 189 -21.62 5.29 9.77
CA ILE A 189 -21.86 4.89 11.16
C ILE A 189 -22.70 5.96 11.85
N GLN A 190 -22.24 7.21 11.83
CA GLN A 190 -22.93 8.34 12.47
C GLN A 190 -24.38 8.47 11.99
N ASP A 191 -24.63 8.35 10.69
CA ASP A 191 -25.96 8.40 10.08
C ASP A 191 -26.83 7.23 10.55
N SER A 192 -26.24 6.05 10.74
CA SER A 192 -26.97 4.84 11.16
C SER A 192 -27.29 4.81 12.65
N ILE A 193 -26.35 5.24 13.52
CA ILE A 193 -26.47 5.14 14.98
C ILE A 193 -26.78 6.47 15.68
N HIS A 194 -26.87 7.57 14.91
CA HIS A 194 -27.12 8.93 15.40
C HIS A 194 -26.13 9.40 16.49
N LYS A 195 -24.92 8.83 16.49
CA LYS A 195 -23.85 9.12 17.44
C LYS A 195 -22.52 9.15 16.73
N MET A 196 -21.71 10.15 17.04
CA MET A 196 -20.38 10.29 16.48
C MET A 196 -19.43 9.26 17.10
N PRO A 197 -18.72 8.44 16.31
CA PRO A 197 -17.73 7.50 16.82
C PRO A 197 -16.55 8.26 17.45
N ARG A 198 -16.02 7.76 18.58
CA ARG A 198 -14.87 8.38 19.29
C ARG A 198 -13.55 7.96 18.67
N HIS A 199 -13.47 6.70 18.27
CA HIS A 199 -12.40 6.12 17.48
C HIS A 199 -12.98 5.02 16.60
N LEU A 200 -12.25 4.60 15.58
CA LEU A 200 -12.66 3.49 14.72
C LEU A 200 -11.54 2.44 14.69
N ARG A 201 -11.88 1.20 15.04
CA ARG A 201 -10.96 0.07 14.95
C ARG A 201 -11.69 -1.16 14.45
N ILE A 202 -11.14 -1.83 13.44
CA ILE A 202 -11.68 -3.12 13.00
C ILE A 202 -11.22 -4.18 13.98
N THR A 203 -12.17 -4.88 14.58
CA THR A 203 -11.93 -5.96 15.55
C THR A 203 -12.09 -7.34 14.92
N GLY A 204 -12.77 -7.46 13.78
CA GLY A 204 -12.99 -8.73 13.10
C GLY A 204 -13.39 -8.54 11.64
N ILE A 205 -13.09 -9.54 10.82
CA ILE A 205 -13.42 -9.57 9.39
C ILE A 205 -13.99 -10.96 9.07
N GLU A 206 -15.18 -10.97 8.49
CA GLU A 206 -15.89 -12.18 8.06
C GLU A 206 -16.08 -12.11 6.55
N SER A 207 -15.54 -13.08 5.83
CA SER A 207 -15.83 -13.26 4.41
C SER A 207 -17.16 -13.98 4.25
N MET A 208 -18.04 -13.46 3.40
CA MET A 208 -19.38 -14.01 3.18
C MET A 208 -19.55 -14.48 1.74
N PRO A 209 -20.43 -15.48 1.49
CA PRO A 209 -20.83 -15.84 0.14
C PRO A 209 -21.44 -14.65 -0.62
N HIS A 210 -21.44 -14.73 -1.95
CA HIS A 210 -21.98 -13.71 -2.86
C HIS A 210 -21.18 -12.39 -2.85
N SER A 211 -19.85 -12.49 -2.81
CA SER A 211 -18.93 -11.34 -2.92
C SER A 211 -19.22 -10.25 -1.88
N LYS A 212 -19.50 -10.68 -0.64
CA LYS A 212 -19.78 -9.79 0.49
C LYS A 212 -18.72 -9.94 1.55
N ILE A 213 -18.40 -8.83 2.19
CA ILE A 213 -17.51 -8.78 3.35
C ILE A 213 -18.24 -8.11 4.49
N ARG A 214 -18.09 -8.67 5.68
CA ARG A 214 -18.57 -8.08 6.92
C ARG A 214 -17.38 -7.76 7.82
N ILE A 215 -17.38 -6.56 8.37
CA ILE A 215 -16.40 -6.12 9.35
C ILE A 215 -17.09 -5.84 10.68
N LEU A 216 -16.40 -6.15 11.76
CA LEU A 216 -16.77 -5.74 13.11
C LEU A 216 -15.93 -4.52 13.47
N VAL A 217 -16.59 -3.42 13.80
CA VAL A 217 -15.94 -2.13 14.08
C VAL A 217 -16.25 -1.71 15.50
N ASP A 218 -15.21 -1.43 16.26
CA ASP A 218 -15.29 -0.74 17.55
C ASP A 218 -15.31 0.77 17.31
N THR A 219 -16.36 1.43 17.78
CA THR A 219 -16.56 2.88 17.68
C THR A 219 -16.11 3.65 18.93
N GLY A 220 -15.63 2.92 19.95
CA GLY A 220 -15.36 3.42 21.30
C GLY A 220 -16.60 3.66 22.15
N VAL A 221 -17.79 3.56 21.56
CA VAL A 221 -19.08 3.60 22.27
C VAL A 221 -19.71 2.22 22.27
N GLN A 222 -19.66 1.54 21.12
CA GLN A 222 -20.21 0.22 20.92
C GLN A 222 -19.50 -0.50 19.76
N LYS A 223 -19.60 -1.83 19.74
CA LYS A 223 -19.16 -2.65 18.61
C LYS A 223 -20.33 -2.84 17.65
N ILE A 224 -20.11 -2.54 16.37
CA ILE A 224 -21.11 -2.63 15.31
C ILE A 224 -20.63 -3.54 14.19
N LYS A 225 -21.58 -4.10 13.45
CA LYS A 225 -21.31 -4.93 12.27
C LYS A 225 -21.65 -4.13 11.03
N MET A 226 -20.68 -3.96 10.15
CA MET A 226 -20.85 -3.29 8.87
C MET A 226 -20.63 -4.29 7.75
N GLN A 227 -21.39 -4.19 6.66
CA GLN A 227 -21.28 -5.06 5.51
C GLN A 227 -21.19 -4.26 4.22
N ALA A 228 -20.31 -4.71 3.33
CA ALA A 228 -20.15 -4.16 1.99
C ALA A 228 -20.02 -5.27 0.96
N HIS A 229 -20.22 -4.92 -0.31
CA HIS A 229 -19.77 -5.75 -1.42
C HIS A 229 -18.24 -5.67 -1.52
N VAL A 230 -17.57 -6.76 -1.86
CA VAL A 230 -16.09 -6.90 -1.89
C VAL A 230 -15.39 -5.82 -2.74
N LEU A 231 -16.05 -5.35 -3.79
CA LEU A 231 -15.55 -4.29 -4.67
C LEU A 231 -16.08 -2.88 -4.33
N SER A 232 -17.07 -2.78 -3.44
CA SER A 232 -17.67 -1.51 -3.04
C SER A 232 -16.99 -0.95 -1.79
N GLN A 233 -17.01 0.37 -1.65
CA GLN A 233 -16.61 1.09 -0.43
C GLN A 233 -17.82 1.57 0.36
N GLU A 234 -19.02 1.18 -0.04
CA GLU A 234 -20.26 1.54 0.65
C GLU A 234 -20.59 0.49 1.71
N TRP A 235 -20.55 0.92 2.97
CA TRP A 235 -20.83 0.07 4.11
C TRP A 235 -22.23 0.30 4.63
N THR A 236 -22.92 -0.80 4.90
CA THR A 236 -24.27 -0.81 5.47
C THR A 236 -24.23 -1.43 6.86
N LEU A 237 -24.96 -0.84 7.81
CA LEU A 237 -25.09 -1.39 9.16
C LEU A 237 -25.92 -2.69 9.10
N VAL A 238 -25.37 -3.77 9.65
CA VAL A 238 -26.10 -5.02 9.87
C VAL A 238 -26.64 -5.00 11.28
N LYS A 239 -27.97 -5.07 11.41
CA LYS A 239 -28.66 -5.20 12.70
C LYS A 239 -28.51 -6.61 13.28
#